data_AF-A0A6N6P1I6-F1
#
_entry.id   AF-A0A6N6P1I6-F1
#
_cell.length_a   1.000
_cell.length_b   1.000
_cell.length_c   1.000
_cell.angle_alpha   90.00
_cell.angle_beta   90.00
_cell.angle_gamma   90.00
#
_symmetry.space_group_name_H-M   'P 1'
#
loop_
_entity.id
_entity.type
_entity.pdbx_description
1 polymer ?
#
loop_
_entity_poly.entity_id
_entity_poly.type
_entity_poly.pdbx_seq_one_letter_code
_entity_poly.pdbx_strand_id
1 'polypeptide(L)'
;ISGDVKNVHTVRTGIEYMIALADWYTKNSKPLTSSAGTGRHAESPDGSIGFFQIGGGIAGDFPICVVPMLHQDLQRPEVPLWGYFCQISDSTTSYGSYSGAVPNEKITWGKLGINTPKHIIESDASIVAPLVFALILGW
;
A
#
# COMPACT_ATOMS: atom_id res chain seq x y z
N ILE A 1 27.32 0.68 19.43
CA ILE A 1 28.69 0.12 19.63
C ILE A 1 29.75 1.21 19.54
N SER A 2 29.70 2.10 18.55
CA SER A 2 30.46 3.36 18.48
C SER A 2 29.94 4.49 19.40
N GLY A 3 28.67 4.44 19.82
CA GLY A 3 28.05 5.41 20.75
C GLY A 3 27.19 6.48 20.07
N ASP A 4 27.09 6.47 18.74
CA ASP A 4 26.36 7.50 17.98
C ASP A 4 24.85 7.48 18.22
N VAL A 5 24.28 6.29 18.46
CA VAL A 5 22.88 6.13 18.86
C VAL A 5 22.83 5.74 20.33
N LYS A 6 22.38 6.69 21.16
CA LYS A 6 22.35 6.56 22.63
C LYS A 6 21.18 5.74 23.15
N ASN A 7 20.10 5.65 22.39
CA ASN A 7 18.88 4.95 22.78
C ASN A 7 18.52 3.91 21.72
N VAL A 8 18.41 2.65 22.14
CA VAL A 8 18.01 1.55 21.23
C VAL A 8 16.57 1.71 20.72
N HIS A 9 15.75 2.54 21.35
CA HIS A 9 14.40 2.91 20.95
C HIS A 9 14.34 4.17 20.08
N THR A 10 15.47 4.68 19.58
CA THR A 10 15.48 5.84 18.67
C THR A 10 14.66 5.58 17.39
N VAL A 11 14.54 4.33 16.97
CA VAL A 11 13.66 3.91 15.86
C VAL A 11 12.52 3.09 16.44
N ARG A 12 11.29 3.37 15.96
CA ARG A 12 10.12 2.56 16.31
C ARG A 12 10.33 1.11 15.90
N THR A 13 9.93 0.19 16.77
CA THR A 13 9.92 -1.23 16.46
C THR A 13 8.82 -1.55 15.43
N GLY A 14 8.93 -2.71 14.78
CA GLY A 14 7.91 -3.14 13.81
C GLY A 14 6.51 -3.19 14.42
N ILE A 15 6.37 -3.68 15.66
CA ILE A 15 5.06 -3.78 16.31
C ILE A 15 4.47 -2.38 16.56
N GLU A 16 5.25 -1.46 17.11
CA GLU A 16 4.81 -0.07 17.34
C GLU A 16 4.40 0.61 16.03
N TYR A 17 5.15 0.36 14.95
CA TYR A 17 4.83 0.90 13.64
C TYR A 17 3.55 0.29 13.06
N MET A 18 3.34 -1.03 13.19
CA MET A 18 2.10 -1.69 12.76
C MET A 18 0.87 -1.16 13.49
N ILE A 19 0.96 -1.02 14.83
CA ILE A 19 -0.14 -0.49 15.65
C ILE A 19 -0.47 0.94 15.19
N ALA A 20 0.54 1.80 15.09
CA ALA A 20 0.34 3.19 14.67
C ALA A 20 -0.26 3.29 13.27
N LEU A 21 0.17 2.45 12.33
CA LEU A 21 -0.33 2.45 10.97
C LEU A 21 -1.75 1.87 10.86
N ALA A 22 -2.07 0.82 11.62
CA ALA A 22 -3.41 0.24 11.68
C ALA A 22 -4.42 1.22 12.28
N ASP A 23 -4.06 1.92 13.35
CA ASP A 23 -4.88 2.98 13.96
C ASP A 23 -5.09 4.14 12.99
N TRP A 24 -4.01 4.60 12.34
CA TRP A 24 -4.10 5.65 11.34
C TRP A 24 -4.99 5.24 10.17
N TYR A 25 -4.81 4.03 9.63
CA TYR A 25 -5.58 3.56 8.48
C TYR A 25 -7.06 3.43 8.83
N THR A 26 -7.39 2.80 9.96
CA THR A 26 -8.77 2.64 10.45
C THR A 26 -9.48 3.99 10.62
N LYS A 27 -8.76 5.01 11.14
CA LYS A 27 -9.33 6.33 11.39
C LYS A 27 -9.57 7.13 10.10
N ASN A 28 -8.73 6.94 9.08
CA ASN A 28 -8.71 7.81 7.90
C ASN A 28 -9.35 7.16 6.66
N SER A 29 -9.40 5.83 6.59
CA SER A 29 -9.98 5.11 5.46
C SER A 29 -11.50 5.17 5.52
N LYS A 30 -12.11 5.75 4.48
CA LYS A 30 -13.56 5.86 4.34
C LYS A 30 -14.00 5.03 3.13
N PRO A 31 -15.14 4.32 3.17
CA PRO A 31 -15.69 3.67 1.99
C PRO A 31 -15.83 4.68 0.84
N LEU A 32 -15.33 4.34 -0.34
CA LEU A 32 -15.59 5.14 -1.53
C LEU A 32 -17.04 4.90 -1.95
N THR A 33 -17.83 5.97 -1.97
CA THR A 33 -19.16 5.92 -2.59
C THR A 33 -19.05 6.17 -4.08
N SER A 34 -20.05 5.68 -4.83
CA SER A 34 -20.16 5.74 -6.30
C SER A 34 -20.00 7.13 -6.93
N SER A 35 -20.01 8.22 -6.16
CA SER A 35 -19.84 9.59 -6.63
C SER A 35 -18.39 10.10 -6.64
N ALA A 36 -17.46 9.46 -5.94
CA ALA A 36 -16.05 9.88 -5.86
C ALA A 36 -15.10 9.06 -6.77
N GLY A 37 -15.59 7.95 -7.33
CA GLY A 37 -14.82 7.09 -8.23
C GLY A 37 -15.27 7.22 -9.67
N THR A 38 -14.34 7.03 -10.61
CA THR A 38 -14.71 6.57 -11.96
C THR A 38 -15.60 5.32 -11.80
N GLY A 39 -16.59 5.08 -12.68
CA GLY A 39 -17.67 4.09 -12.49
C GLY A 39 -17.29 2.62 -12.19
N ARG A 40 -16.01 2.31 -11.99
CA ARG A 40 -15.44 1.03 -11.55
C ARG A 40 -15.62 0.73 -10.05
N HIS A 41 -15.98 1.71 -9.22
CA HIS A 41 -16.08 1.57 -7.75
C HIS A 41 -17.51 1.47 -7.18
N ALA A 42 -18.55 1.47 -8.02
CA ALA A 42 -19.93 1.66 -7.55
C ALA A 42 -20.42 0.59 -6.54
N GLU A 43 -19.76 -0.56 -6.47
CA GLU A 43 -20.09 -1.68 -5.58
C GLU A 43 -18.85 -2.32 -4.91
N SER A 44 -17.67 -1.67 -4.95
CA SER A 44 -16.44 -2.25 -4.38
C SER A 44 -16.25 -1.88 -2.90
N PRO A 45 -15.68 -2.78 -2.06
CA PRO A 45 -15.34 -2.50 -0.67
C PRO A 45 -14.10 -1.59 -0.52
N ASP A 46 -13.81 -0.78 -1.55
CA ASP A 46 -12.62 0.05 -1.64
C ASP A 46 -12.74 1.29 -0.74
N GLY A 47 -11.63 1.65 -0.12
CA GLY A 47 -11.49 2.82 0.72
C GLY A 47 -10.94 4.03 -0.01
N SER A 48 -11.00 5.20 0.64
CA SER A 48 -10.55 6.48 0.09
C SER A 48 -9.02 6.62 0.02
N ILE A 49 -8.26 5.65 0.52
CA ILE A 49 -6.79 5.71 0.62
C ILE A 49 -6.16 4.86 -0.48
N GLY A 50 -5.29 5.48 -1.27
CA GLY A 50 -4.44 4.80 -2.25
C GLY A 50 -3.06 4.44 -1.68
N PHE A 51 -2.47 3.38 -2.22
CA PHE A 51 -1.12 2.93 -1.90
C PHE A 51 -0.20 3.13 -3.11
N PHE A 52 0.69 4.12 -3.02
CA PHE A 52 1.70 4.41 -4.06
C PHE A 52 3.08 3.99 -3.56
N GLN A 53 3.59 2.92 -4.15
CA GLN A 53 4.84 2.27 -3.76
C GLN A 53 5.97 2.64 -4.72
N ILE A 54 7.12 3.00 -4.16
CA ILE A 54 8.35 3.23 -4.92
C ILE A 54 9.35 2.15 -4.51
N GLY A 55 9.74 1.31 -5.46
CA GLY A 55 10.57 0.14 -5.24
C GLY A 55 9.79 -1.04 -4.65
N GLY A 56 10.47 -1.83 -3.82
CA GLY A 56 9.97 -3.09 -3.26
C GLY A 56 10.35 -3.30 -1.80
N GLY A 57 10.29 -4.56 -1.38
CA GLY A 57 10.72 -5.02 -0.07
C GLY A 57 9.83 -4.56 1.08
N ILE A 58 10.42 -4.52 2.28
CA ILE A 58 9.69 -4.26 3.53
C ILE A 58 8.97 -2.90 3.52
N ALA A 59 9.50 -1.92 2.78
CA ALA A 59 8.89 -0.59 2.67
C ALA A 59 7.51 -0.62 1.97
N GLY A 60 7.27 -1.59 1.08
CA GLY A 60 5.96 -1.81 0.46
C GLY A 60 5.14 -2.88 1.17
N ASP A 61 5.77 -4.02 1.48
CA ASP A 61 5.06 -5.19 2.01
C ASP A 61 4.53 -4.99 3.42
N PHE A 62 5.31 -4.35 4.28
CA PHE A 62 4.89 -4.11 5.66
C PHE A 62 3.61 -3.26 5.73
N PRO A 63 3.57 -2.06 5.14
CA PRO A 63 2.39 -1.21 5.26
C PRO A 63 1.17 -1.74 4.48
N ILE A 64 1.34 -2.39 3.32
CA ILE A 64 0.18 -2.89 2.55
C ILE A 64 -0.54 -4.04 3.28
N CYS A 65 0.18 -4.78 4.13
CA CYS A 65 -0.37 -5.87 4.94
C CYS A 65 -1.26 -5.41 6.11
N VAL A 66 -1.37 -4.11 6.38
CA VAL A 66 -2.26 -3.56 7.42
C VAL A 66 -3.72 -3.97 7.19
N VAL A 67 -4.20 -3.90 5.95
CA VAL A 67 -5.59 -4.25 5.62
C VAL A 67 -5.86 -5.74 5.79
N PRO A 68 -5.06 -6.66 5.21
CA PRO A 68 -5.20 -8.09 5.50
C PRO A 68 -5.14 -8.43 6.99
N MET A 69 -4.23 -7.81 7.75
CA MET A 69 -4.12 -8.04 9.19
C MET A 69 -5.40 -7.59 9.92
N LEU A 70 -5.95 -6.42 9.58
CA LEU A 70 -7.22 -5.96 10.15
C LEU A 70 -8.38 -6.91 9.81
N HIS A 71 -8.46 -7.40 8.58
CA HIS A 71 -9.55 -8.25 8.10
C HIS A 71 -9.46 -9.69 8.61
N GLN A 72 -8.29 -10.30 8.46
CA GLN A 72 -8.09 -11.75 8.66
C GLN A 72 -7.66 -12.06 10.08
N ASP A 73 -6.70 -11.32 10.62
CA ASP A 73 -6.14 -11.59 11.94
C ASP A 73 -7.01 -10.97 13.05
N LEU A 74 -7.44 -9.72 12.86
CA LEU A 74 -8.27 -8.99 13.84
C LEU A 74 -9.77 -9.09 13.57
N GLN A 75 -10.19 -9.75 12.49
CA GLN A 75 -11.60 -9.99 12.15
C GLN A 75 -12.44 -8.70 12.08
N ARG A 76 -11.88 -7.66 11.46
CA ARG A 76 -12.51 -6.34 11.25
C ARG A 76 -12.86 -6.12 9.76
N PRO A 77 -13.82 -6.88 9.20
CA PRO A 77 -14.14 -6.83 7.78
C PRO A 77 -14.77 -5.50 7.34
N GLU A 78 -15.22 -4.67 8.29
CA GLU A 78 -15.79 -3.35 8.01
C GLU A 78 -14.76 -2.31 7.58
N VAL A 79 -13.47 -2.56 7.84
CA VAL A 79 -12.39 -1.66 7.42
C VAL A 79 -12.31 -1.65 5.89
N PRO A 80 -12.32 -0.49 5.21
CA PRO A 80 -12.26 -0.49 3.75
C PRO A 80 -10.92 -0.99 3.20
N LEU A 81 -10.94 -1.68 2.05
CA LEU A 81 -9.73 -2.08 1.32
C LEU A 81 -8.96 -0.86 0.79
N TRP A 82 -7.73 -1.06 0.29
CA TRP A 82 -7.02 0.02 -0.40
C TRP A 82 -7.79 0.43 -1.67
N GLY A 83 -7.96 1.72 -1.91
CA GLY A 83 -8.73 2.25 -3.06
C GLY A 83 -7.95 2.39 -4.36
N TYR A 84 -6.63 2.29 -4.29
CA TYR A 84 -5.74 2.41 -5.44
C TYR A 84 -4.42 1.73 -5.12
N PHE A 85 -3.78 1.13 -6.12
CA PHE A 85 -2.42 0.63 -6.02
C PHE A 85 -1.58 1.08 -7.21
N CYS A 86 -0.41 1.63 -6.96
CA CYS A 86 0.62 1.75 -7.97
C CYS A 86 1.97 1.39 -7.39
N GLN A 87 2.78 0.72 -8.19
CA GLN A 87 4.16 0.41 -7.84
C GLN A 87 5.09 0.80 -8.98
N ILE A 88 6.12 1.58 -8.67
CA ILE A 88 7.28 1.72 -9.55
C ILE A 88 8.29 0.66 -9.12
N SER A 89 8.68 -0.25 -10.01
CA SER A 89 9.67 -1.29 -9.72
C SER A 89 10.45 -1.63 -10.99
N ASP A 90 11.75 -1.91 -10.86
CA ASP A 90 12.59 -2.46 -11.92
C ASP A 90 12.73 -3.99 -11.82
N SER A 91 12.10 -4.61 -10.82
CA SER A 91 12.14 -6.06 -10.62
C SER A 91 11.31 -6.79 -11.67
N THR A 92 11.91 -7.74 -12.38
CA THR A 92 11.16 -8.69 -13.21
C THR A 92 10.41 -9.69 -12.34
N THR A 93 9.20 -10.09 -12.76
CA THR A 93 8.39 -11.18 -12.17
C THR A 93 9.05 -12.53 -12.41
N SER A 94 10.26 -12.78 -11.89
CA SER A 94 11.03 -13.96 -12.27
C SER A 94 10.93 -15.12 -11.28
N TYR A 95 10.68 -14.90 -9.98
CA TYR A 95 10.73 -15.99 -8.98
C TYR A 95 9.82 -15.82 -7.74
N GLY A 96 8.56 -15.39 -7.89
CA GLY A 96 7.63 -15.33 -6.74
C GLY A 96 8.08 -14.40 -5.61
N SER A 97 8.87 -13.37 -5.93
CA SER A 97 9.25 -12.34 -4.98
C SER A 97 8.01 -11.54 -4.58
N TYR A 98 7.79 -11.34 -3.28
CA TYR A 98 6.74 -10.45 -2.76
C TYR A 98 6.76 -9.06 -3.41
N SER A 99 7.96 -8.58 -3.77
CA SER A 99 8.20 -7.27 -4.39
C SER A 99 7.81 -7.18 -5.86
N GLY A 100 7.69 -8.33 -6.55
CA GLY A 100 7.27 -8.43 -7.95
C GLY A 100 6.00 -9.26 -8.13
N ALA A 101 5.24 -9.50 -7.06
CA ALA A 101 4.01 -10.28 -7.10
C ALA A 101 3.01 -9.62 -8.07
N VAL A 102 2.52 -10.41 -9.03
CA VAL A 102 1.54 -9.94 -10.01
C VAL A 102 0.29 -9.40 -9.29
N PRO A 103 -0.38 -8.37 -9.81
CA PRO A 103 -1.48 -7.70 -9.09
C PRO A 103 -2.63 -8.64 -8.66
N ASN A 104 -2.82 -9.77 -9.35
CA ASN A 104 -3.81 -10.79 -8.98
C ASN A 104 -3.51 -11.48 -7.64
N GLU A 105 -2.23 -11.65 -7.28
CA GLU A 105 -1.83 -12.22 -5.99
C GLU A 105 -2.23 -11.28 -4.84
N LYS A 106 -2.20 -9.95 -5.06
CA LYS A 106 -2.63 -8.97 -4.06
C LYS A 106 -4.14 -9.01 -3.81
N ILE A 107 -4.94 -9.51 -4.76
CA ILE A 107 -6.39 -9.70 -4.58
C ILE A 107 -6.66 -10.94 -3.72
N THR A 108 -5.99 -12.06 -3.98
CA THR A 108 -6.23 -13.31 -3.22
C THR A 108 -5.87 -13.16 -1.74
N TRP A 109 -4.88 -12.33 -1.41
CA TRP A 109 -4.53 -11.99 -0.03
C TRP A 109 -5.45 -10.96 0.63
N GLY A 110 -6.46 -10.44 -0.07
CA GLY A 110 -7.35 -9.40 0.45
C GLY A 110 -6.67 -8.04 0.65
N LYS A 111 -5.53 -7.80 -0.01
CA LYS A 111 -4.89 -6.46 -0.01
C LYS A 111 -5.71 -5.52 -0.89
N LEU A 112 -6.10 -5.97 -2.08
CA LEU A 112 -6.85 -5.17 -3.05
C LEU A 112 -8.18 -5.85 -3.38
N GLY A 113 -9.20 -5.05 -3.66
CA GLY A 113 -10.42 -5.53 -4.29
C GLY A 113 -10.18 -5.94 -5.74
N ILE A 114 -11.07 -6.79 -6.28
CA ILE A 114 -11.03 -7.22 -7.68
C ILE A 114 -11.01 -6.01 -8.62
N ASN A 115 -11.84 -5.01 -8.31
CA ASN A 115 -12.05 -3.81 -9.11
C ASN A 115 -11.12 -2.65 -8.77
N THR A 116 -10.28 -2.77 -7.73
CA THR A 116 -9.36 -1.70 -7.34
C THR A 116 -8.40 -1.39 -8.50
N PRO A 117 -8.29 -0.11 -8.94
CA PRO A 117 -7.30 0.31 -9.92
C PRO A 117 -5.89 0.01 -9.43
N LYS A 118 -5.15 -0.75 -10.24
CA LYS A 118 -3.83 -1.26 -9.88
C LYS A 118 -2.90 -1.19 -11.08
N HIS A 119 -1.74 -0.57 -10.88
CA HIS A 119 -0.77 -0.31 -11.94
C HIS A 119 0.65 -0.68 -11.47
N ILE A 120 1.47 -1.19 -12.39
CA ILE A 120 2.90 -1.39 -12.17
C ILE A 120 3.62 -0.62 -13.27
N ILE A 121 4.59 0.20 -12.88
CA ILE A 121 5.49 0.92 -13.77
C ILE A 121 6.84 0.21 -13.69
N GLU A 122 7.17 -0.53 -14.74
CA GLU A 122 8.43 -1.25 -14.86
C GLU A 122 9.55 -0.29 -15.28
N SER A 123 10.14 0.41 -14.32
CA SER A 123 11.17 1.42 -14.56
C SER A 123 11.94 1.80 -13.29
N ASP A 124 13.07 2.49 -13.47
CA ASP A 124 13.81 3.10 -12.37
C ASP A 124 13.00 4.26 -11.75
N ALA A 125 12.86 4.21 -10.42
CA ALA A 125 12.13 5.22 -9.65
C ALA A 125 12.68 6.63 -9.81
N SER A 126 14.00 6.80 -9.96
CA SER A 126 14.65 8.09 -10.13
C SER A 126 14.25 8.79 -11.44
N ILE A 127 13.79 8.04 -12.44
CA ILE A 127 13.30 8.56 -13.71
C ILE A 127 11.82 8.90 -13.60
N VAL A 128 11.00 7.94 -13.14
CA VAL A 128 9.54 8.04 -13.27
C VAL A 128 8.88 8.78 -12.11
N ALA A 129 9.35 8.61 -10.86
CA ALA A 129 8.71 9.25 -9.71
C ALA A 129 8.66 10.78 -9.83
N PRO A 130 9.74 11.48 -10.25
CA PRO A 130 9.68 12.92 -10.47
C PRO A 130 8.66 13.34 -11.53
N LEU A 131 8.52 12.58 -12.63
CA LEU A 131 7.56 12.88 -13.70
C LEU A 131 6.12 12.72 -13.23
N VAL A 132 5.82 11.64 -12.48
CA VAL A 132 4.50 11.40 -11.91
C VAL A 132 4.14 12.51 -10.91
N PHE A 133 5.08 12.89 -10.05
CA PHE A 133 4.86 13.95 -9.07
C PHE A 133 4.70 15.32 -9.71
N ALA A 134 5.47 15.64 -10.76
CA ALA A 134 5.29 16.86 -11.53
C ALA A 134 3.87 16.95 -12.12
N LEU A 135 3.36 15.86 -12.70
CA LEU A 135 2.03 15.83 -13.31
C LEU A 135 0.89 15.90 -12.29
N ILE A 136 1.01 15.20 -11.15
CA ILE A 136 -0.08 15.05 -10.19
C ILE A 136 -0.07 16.17 -9.14
N LEU A 137 1.11 16.58 -8.67
CA LEU A 137 1.27 17.57 -7.59
C LEU A 137 1.51 18.99 -8.13
N GLY A 138 1.68 19.15 -9.44
CA GLY A 138 1.90 20.45 -10.09
C GLY A 138 3.25 21.08 -9.74
N TRP A 139 4.30 20.25 -9.68
CA TRP A 139 5.66 20.66 -9.30
C TRP A 139 6.41 21.36 -10.42
#